data_AF-A0A1F9LRH6-F1
#
_entry.id   AF-A0A1F9LRH6-F1
#
_cell.length_a   1.000
_cell.length_b   1.000
_cell.length_c   1.000
_cell.angle_alpha   90.00
_cell.angle_beta   90.00
_cell.angle_gamma   90.00
#
_symmetry.space_group_name_H-M   'P 1'
#
loop_
_entity.id
_entity.type
_entity.pdbx_description
1 polymer ?
#
loop_
_entity_poly.entity_id
_entity_poly.type
_entity_poly.pdbx_seq_one_letter_code
_entity_poly.pdbx_strand_id
1 'polypeptide(L)'
;MGFPTNAANGEKIYYTSQYLKKKDSRTPTVYGFHFSAGSFQETPVDTYVPKDNTGNAVDYSQGVVRINNVLWSSITGQDIYKNSNARLVRSTGVTAGGTSPKGKGERFRWPHGSEDLYYETTTDYLWCLTEHPLSSAKGKSHQDRIVFGVKLSTY
;
A
#
# COMPACT_ATOMS: atom_id res chain seq x y z
N MET A 1 2.64 -1.45 7.97
CA MET A 1 2.48 -0.08 8.52
C MET A 1 3.29 0.87 7.64
N GLY A 2 2.70 1.90 7.02
CA GLY A 2 3.42 2.81 6.12
C GLY A 2 4.32 3.79 6.87
N PHE A 3 5.50 4.09 6.32
CA PHE A 3 6.42 5.09 6.86
C PHE A 3 5.90 6.52 6.60
N PRO A 4 6.17 7.48 7.51
CA PRO A 4 5.53 8.79 7.45
C PRO A 4 5.99 9.58 6.22
N THR A 5 5.04 10.24 5.55
CA THR A 5 5.36 11.36 4.67
C THR A 5 5.39 12.65 5.46
N ASN A 6 6.32 13.54 5.12
CA ASN A 6 6.35 14.88 5.69
C ASN A 6 5.12 15.65 5.16
N ALA A 7 4.23 16.08 6.08
CA ALA A 7 3.24 17.10 5.80
C ALA A 7 3.86 18.50 6.00
N ALA A 8 3.11 19.55 5.67
CA ALA A 8 3.54 20.92 5.99
C ALA A 8 3.75 21.05 7.51
N ASN A 9 4.73 21.85 7.94
CA ASN A 9 4.99 22.21 9.35
C ASN A 9 5.52 21.10 10.27
N GLY A 10 6.19 20.07 9.74
CA GLY A 10 6.84 19.03 10.57
C GLY A 10 5.89 17.97 11.14
N GLU A 11 4.62 18.00 10.73
CA GLU A 11 3.65 16.95 10.95
C GLU A 11 4.00 15.70 10.11
N LYS A 12 3.79 14.52 10.70
CA LYS A 12 3.97 13.21 10.05
C LYS A 12 2.61 12.55 9.90
N ILE A 13 2.32 11.97 8.74
CA ILE A 13 1.09 11.21 8.53
C ILE A 13 1.43 9.74 8.30
N TYR A 14 0.86 8.85 9.12
CA TYR A 14 1.04 7.40 9.04
C TYR A 14 -0.14 6.77 8.32
N TYR A 15 0.16 5.99 7.28
CA TYR A 15 -0.87 5.36 6.46
C TYR A 15 -1.02 3.87 6.78
N THR A 16 -2.27 3.41 6.83
CA THR A 16 -2.62 1.99 6.94
C THR A 16 -3.81 1.65 6.05
N SER A 17 -3.96 0.39 5.67
CA SER A 17 -5.04 -0.09 4.81
C SER A 17 -5.79 -1.23 5.47
N GLN A 18 -7.11 -1.29 5.27
CA GLN A 18 -7.90 -2.44 5.67
C GLN A 18 -7.67 -3.61 4.73
N TYR A 19 -7.29 -4.76 5.29
CA TYR A 19 -7.28 -6.02 4.58
C TYR A 19 -8.70 -6.60 4.50
N LEU A 20 -9.40 -6.27 3.41
CA LEU A 20 -10.72 -6.84 3.10
C LEU A 20 -10.64 -7.73 1.87
N LYS A 21 -11.33 -8.88 1.90
CA LYS A 21 -11.44 -9.77 0.75
C LYS A 21 -12.56 -9.27 -0.15
N LYS A 22 -12.55 -9.65 -1.42
CA LYS A 22 -13.59 -9.28 -2.39
C LYS A 22 -15.03 -9.64 -1.97
N LYS A 23 -15.18 -10.64 -1.09
CA LYS A 23 -16.48 -11.10 -0.56
C LYS A 23 -16.92 -10.36 0.70
N ASP A 24 -16.09 -9.49 1.27
CA ASP A 24 -16.50 -8.63 2.38
C ASP A 24 -17.56 -7.63 1.91
N SER A 25 -18.56 -7.35 2.74
CA SER A 25 -19.63 -6.39 2.44
C SER A 25 -19.24 -4.92 2.64
N ARG A 26 -18.00 -4.68 3.10
CA ARG A 26 -17.45 -3.36 3.41
C ARG A 26 -16.53 -2.90 2.27
N THR A 27 -16.42 -1.60 2.09
CA THR A 27 -15.50 -1.02 1.11
C THR A 27 -14.09 -0.91 1.71
N PRO A 28 -13.04 -1.49 1.08
CA PRO A 28 -11.66 -1.32 1.52
C PRO A 28 -11.28 0.15 1.65
N THR A 29 -10.73 0.50 2.81
CA THR A 29 -10.41 1.89 3.15
C THR A 29 -8.95 1.99 3.63
N VAL A 30 -8.29 3.05 3.20
CA VAL A 30 -6.98 3.49 3.69
C VAL A 30 -7.19 4.66 4.65
N TYR A 31 -6.49 4.64 5.79
CA TYR A 31 -6.53 5.70 6.79
C TYR A 31 -5.16 6.37 6.90
N GLY A 32 -5.17 7.70 7.04
CA GLY A 32 -3.99 8.50 7.37
C GLY A 32 -4.13 9.12 8.76
N PHE A 33 -3.24 8.75 9.67
CA PHE A 33 -3.22 9.23 11.04
C PHE A 33 -2.16 10.31 11.21
N HIS A 34 -2.61 11.50 11.60
CA HIS A 34 -1.75 12.65 11.82
C HIS A 34 -1.00 12.51 13.14
N PHE A 35 0.30 12.78 13.11
CA PHE A 35 1.18 12.75 14.27
C PHE A 35 1.97 14.06 14.35
N SER A 36 1.76 14.79 15.43
CA SER A 36 2.37 16.09 15.69
C SER A 36 2.58 16.25 17.19
N ALA A 37 3.58 17.03 17.58
CA ALA A 37 3.93 17.28 18.99
C ALA A 37 4.11 16.01 19.86
N GLY A 38 4.49 14.87 19.27
CA GLY A 38 4.72 13.62 20.00
C GLY A 38 3.48 12.76 20.23
N SER A 39 2.33 13.10 19.67
CA SER A 39 1.09 12.31 19.79
C SER A 39 0.34 12.15 18.46
N PHE A 40 -0.43 11.07 18.36
CA PHE A 40 -1.44 10.94 17.31
C PHE A 40 -2.60 11.89 17.59
N GLN A 41 -3.06 12.58 16.56
CA GLN A 41 -4.19 13.48 16.64
C GLN A 41 -5.49 12.67 16.48
N GLU A 42 -6.46 12.90 17.37
CA GLU A 42 -7.74 12.16 17.33
C GLU A 42 -8.58 12.53 16.10
N THR A 43 -8.44 13.78 15.62
CA THR A 43 -9.05 14.27 14.37
C THR A 43 -8.20 15.39 13.78
N PRO A 44 -8.19 15.56 12.44
CA PRO A 44 -8.84 14.72 11.44
C PRO A 44 -8.04 13.43 11.12
N VAL A 45 -8.76 12.36 10.77
CA VAL A 45 -8.20 11.14 10.17
C VAL A 45 -8.48 11.19 8.68
N ASP A 46 -7.44 11.15 7.86
CA ASP A 46 -7.63 11.03 6.42
C ASP A 46 -8.26 9.69 6.10
N THR A 47 -9.20 9.68 5.16
CA THR A 47 -9.87 8.46 4.72
C THR A 47 -9.78 8.38 3.21
N TYR A 48 -9.37 7.25 2.64
CA TYR A 48 -9.30 7.08 1.20
C TYR A 48 -9.90 5.75 0.79
N VAL A 49 -10.72 5.77 -0.25
CA VAL A 49 -11.24 4.57 -0.89
C VAL A 49 -10.47 4.36 -2.20
N PRO A 50 -9.36 3.59 -2.18
CA PRO A 50 -8.58 3.34 -3.39
C PRO A 50 -9.41 2.55 -4.40
N LYS A 51 -9.35 3.01 -5.65
CA LYS A 51 -9.93 2.34 -6.81
C LYS A 51 -8.84 1.94 -7.78
N ASP A 52 -9.01 0.83 -8.46
CA ASP A 52 -8.12 0.42 -9.55
C ASP A 52 -8.52 1.04 -10.90
N ASN A 53 -7.81 0.64 -11.96
CA ASN A 53 -7.92 1.19 -13.31
C ASN A 53 -9.28 0.89 -13.96
N THR A 54 -10.01 -0.08 -13.44
CA THR A 54 -11.38 -0.40 -13.86
C THR A 54 -12.42 0.36 -13.03
N GLY A 55 -12.03 0.97 -11.91
CA GLY A 55 -12.90 1.70 -11.00
C GLY A 55 -13.42 0.83 -9.85
N ASN A 56 -12.95 -0.41 -9.73
CA ASN A 56 -13.27 -1.31 -8.63
C ASN A 56 -12.46 -0.95 -7.39
N ALA A 57 -12.99 -1.26 -6.21
CA ALA A 57 -12.24 -1.08 -4.97
C ALA A 57 -10.97 -1.95 -4.96
N VAL A 58 -9.92 -1.46 -4.29
CA VAL A 58 -8.67 -2.22 -4.12
C VAL A 58 -8.80 -3.15 -2.92
N ASP A 59 -9.27 -4.37 -3.17
CA ASP A 59 -9.31 -5.45 -2.18
C ASP A 59 -7.92 -6.01 -1.87
N TYR A 60 -7.81 -6.72 -0.74
CA TYR A 60 -6.61 -7.44 -0.29
C TYR A 60 -5.37 -6.57 -0.08
N SER A 61 -5.56 -5.27 0.21
CA SER A 61 -4.47 -4.36 0.56
C SER A 61 -3.82 -4.79 1.87
N GLN A 62 -2.52 -5.05 1.85
CA GLN A 62 -1.74 -5.40 3.04
C GLN A 62 -0.79 -4.28 3.45
N GLY A 63 -0.12 -3.68 2.48
CA GLY A 63 0.79 -2.56 2.69
C GLY A 63 0.29 -1.32 1.98
N VAL A 64 0.51 -0.15 2.58
CA VAL A 64 0.26 1.13 1.92
C VAL A 64 1.32 2.15 2.32
N VAL A 65 1.77 2.94 1.36
CA VAL A 65 2.59 4.12 1.58
C VAL A 65 2.06 5.26 0.73
N ARG A 66 2.02 6.47 1.27
CA ARG A 66 1.78 7.67 0.47
C ARG A 66 3.13 8.20 0.01
N ILE A 67 3.22 8.66 -1.22
CA ILE A 67 4.39 9.36 -1.76
C ILE A 67 3.83 10.56 -2.52
N ASN A 68 4.12 11.77 -2.05
CA ASN A 68 3.52 13.00 -2.57
C ASN A 68 1.98 12.93 -2.59
N ASN A 69 1.37 13.01 -3.77
CA ASN A 69 -0.08 12.94 -3.99
C ASN A 69 -0.54 11.55 -4.49
N VAL A 70 0.24 10.51 -4.21
CA VAL A 70 0.01 9.14 -4.68
C VAL A 70 -0.03 8.16 -3.51
N LEU A 71 -1.05 7.30 -3.46
CA LEU A 71 -1.07 6.12 -2.60
C LEU A 71 -0.57 4.90 -3.38
N TRP A 72 0.38 4.19 -2.81
CA TRP A 72 0.91 2.93 -3.31
C TRP A 72 0.46 1.83 -2.37
N SER A 73 -0.28 0.84 -2.89
CA SER A 73 -0.80 -0.28 -2.11
C SER A 73 -0.29 -1.62 -2.64
N SER A 74 0.26 -2.46 -1.77
CA SER A 74 0.55 -3.86 -2.08
C SER A 74 -0.68 -4.72 -1.84
N ILE A 75 -0.97 -5.67 -2.73
CA ILE A 75 -2.12 -6.57 -2.63
C ILE A 75 -1.73 -8.05 -2.79
N THR A 76 -2.41 -8.94 -2.07
CA THR A 76 -2.04 -10.37 -2.01
C THR A 76 -3.09 -11.36 -2.48
N GLY A 77 -4.35 -10.96 -2.68
CA GLY A 77 -5.46 -11.86 -3.04
C GLY A 77 -5.48 -12.40 -4.48
N GLN A 78 -4.32 -12.70 -5.04
CA GLN A 78 -4.15 -13.31 -6.36
C GLN A 78 -3.31 -14.59 -6.23
N ASP A 79 -4.00 -15.73 -6.16
CA ASP A 79 -3.47 -17.07 -5.82
C ASP A 79 -2.46 -17.64 -6.82
N ILE A 80 -2.33 -17.03 -8.00
CA ILE A 80 -1.47 -17.54 -9.07
C ILE A 80 -0.07 -16.94 -8.94
N TYR A 81 0.97 -17.76 -8.75
CA TYR A 81 2.36 -17.28 -8.66
C TYR A 81 2.94 -16.87 -10.05
N LYS A 82 2.65 -17.63 -11.11
CA LYS A 82 3.15 -17.41 -12.48
C LYS A 82 2.07 -16.79 -13.38
N ASN A 83 2.38 -15.72 -14.11
CA ASN A 83 1.45 -14.95 -14.96
C ASN A 83 0.49 -14.02 -14.19
N SER A 84 0.82 -13.67 -12.95
CA SER A 84 -0.12 -12.89 -12.15
C SER A 84 -0.20 -11.41 -12.48
N ASN A 85 -1.43 -10.96 -12.30
CA ASN A 85 -1.99 -9.67 -12.60
C ASN A 85 -1.65 -8.74 -11.43
N ALA A 86 -0.92 -7.69 -11.75
CA ALA A 86 -0.63 -6.52 -10.93
C ALA A 86 -0.95 -6.55 -9.42
N ARG A 87 0.11 -6.51 -8.59
CA ARG A 87 0.08 -6.58 -7.12
C ARG A 87 0.52 -5.30 -6.40
N LEU A 88 0.86 -4.26 -7.15
CA LEU A 88 1.07 -2.91 -6.64
C LEU A 88 0.05 -2.01 -7.32
N VAL A 89 -0.66 -1.20 -6.54
CA VAL A 89 -1.66 -0.25 -7.05
C VAL A 89 -1.22 1.17 -6.75
N ARG A 90 -1.24 2.03 -7.77
CA ARG A 90 -0.89 3.46 -7.72
C ARG A 90 -2.14 4.32 -7.85
N SER A 91 -2.64 4.88 -6.76
CA SER A 91 -3.81 5.78 -6.77
C SER A 91 -3.37 7.24 -6.66
N THR A 92 -3.54 8.02 -7.72
CA THR A 92 -3.17 9.45 -7.76
C THR A 92 -4.25 10.36 -7.17
N GLY A 93 -3.92 11.64 -6.97
CA GLY A 93 -4.88 12.66 -6.55
C GLY A 93 -5.25 12.58 -5.08
N VAL A 94 -4.31 12.10 -4.25
CA VAL A 94 -4.43 11.96 -2.80
C VAL A 94 -3.90 13.23 -2.15
N THR A 95 -4.73 13.94 -1.41
CA THR A 95 -4.36 15.17 -0.71
C THR A 95 -4.40 14.91 0.80
N ALA A 96 -3.37 15.35 1.52
CA ALA A 96 -3.38 15.35 2.99
C ALA A 96 -4.62 16.08 3.52
N GLY A 97 -5.27 15.61 4.58
CA GLY A 97 -6.55 16.16 5.04
C GLY A 97 -7.73 15.77 4.15
N GLY A 98 -7.56 14.85 3.21
CA GLY A 98 -8.54 14.48 2.20
C GLY A 98 -9.37 13.24 2.55
N THR A 99 -10.53 13.12 1.90
CA THR A 99 -11.47 12.00 2.10
C THR A 99 -11.57 11.03 0.91
N SER A 100 -10.88 11.29 -0.21
CA SER A 100 -10.83 10.37 -1.35
C SER A 100 -9.72 10.72 -2.36
N PRO A 101 -9.12 9.71 -3.03
CA PRO A 101 -8.28 9.96 -4.20
C PRO A 101 -9.11 10.48 -5.37
N LYS A 102 -8.59 11.46 -6.11
CA LYS A 102 -9.16 11.88 -7.40
C LYS A 102 -8.61 10.98 -8.51
N GLY A 103 -9.31 9.89 -8.84
CA GLY A 103 -9.02 9.10 -10.05
C GLY A 103 -9.12 7.59 -9.88
N LYS A 104 -8.80 6.89 -10.97
CA LYS A 104 -8.63 5.43 -11.01
C LYS A 104 -7.14 5.11 -10.86
N GLY A 105 -6.80 4.14 -10.01
CA GLY A 105 -5.41 3.76 -9.78
C GLY A 105 -4.86 2.83 -10.84
N GLU A 106 -3.55 2.82 -11.05
CA GLU A 106 -2.89 1.92 -12.00
C GLU A 106 -2.31 0.70 -11.30
N ARG A 107 -2.15 -0.39 -12.04
CA ARG A 107 -1.88 -1.73 -11.51
C ARG A 107 -0.56 -2.23 -12.10
N PHE A 108 0.44 -2.49 -11.25
CA PHE A 108 1.80 -2.91 -11.64
C PHE A 108 2.18 -4.27 -11.07
N ARG A 109 3.08 -4.99 -11.75
CA ARG A 109 3.66 -6.23 -11.23
C ARG A 109 4.50 -5.95 -9.98
N TRP A 110 4.29 -6.76 -8.96
CA TRP A 110 4.97 -6.69 -7.67
C TRP A 110 5.06 -8.10 -7.05
N PRO A 111 6.03 -8.37 -6.15
CA PRO A 111 6.17 -9.69 -5.54
C PRO A 111 4.92 -10.15 -4.79
N HIS A 112 4.66 -11.46 -4.87
CA HIS A 112 3.55 -12.12 -4.17
C HIS A 112 3.80 -12.17 -2.66
N GLY A 113 2.77 -11.94 -1.84
CA GLY A 113 2.92 -11.98 -0.38
C GLY A 113 3.66 -10.76 0.17
N SER A 114 3.62 -9.63 -0.55
CA SER A 114 4.16 -8.35 -0.07
C SER A 114 3.21 -7.73 0.95
N GLU A 115 3.61 -7.74 2.22
CA GLU A 115 2.79 -7.27 3.34
C GLU A 115 3.00 -5.78 3.64
N ASP A 116 4.20 -5.24 3.39
CA ASP A 116 4.58 -3.87 3.73
C ASP A 116 5.22 -3.11 2.56
N LEU A 117 5.23 -1.79 2.65
CA LEU A 117 5.92 -0.89 1.72
C LEU A 117 6.73 0.16 2.48
N TYR A 118 7.96 0.37 2.06
CA TYR A 118 8.85 1.44 2.52
C TYR A 118 9.41 2.20 1.33
N TYR A 119 9.31 3.53 1.34
CA TYR A 119 9.93 4.37 0.32
C TYR A 119 11.16 5.06 0.91
N GLU A 120 12.32 4.78 0.31
CA GLU A 120 13.59 5.40 0.64
C GLU A 120 13.85 6.59 -0.28
N THR A 121 13.65 7.80 0.24
CA THR A 121 13.71 9.05 -0.53
C THR A 121 15.09 9.35 -1.09
N THR A 122 16.17 8.90 -0.43
CA THR A 122 17.56 9.18 -0.85
C THR A 122 17.96 8.40 -2.10
N THR A 123 17.46 7.18 -2.25
CA THR A 123 17.84 6.26 -3.34
C THR A 123 16.73 6.09 -4.38
N ASP A 124 15.54 6.62 -4.10
CA ASP A 124 14.29 6.41 -4.86
C ASP A 124 13.80 4.95 -4.86
N TYR A 125 14.19 4.12 -3.89
CA TYR A 125 13.73 2.73 -3.84
C TYR A 125 12.42 2.59 -3.09
N LEU A 126 11.48 1.87 -3.72
CA LEU A 126 10.34 1.28 -3.05
C LEU A 126 10.70 -0.16 -2.64
N TRP A 127 10.67 -0.41 -1.35
CA TRP A 127 11.02 -1.67 -0.71
C TRP A 127 9.79 -2.39 -0.17
N CYS A 128 9.80 -3.72 -0.15
CA CYS A 128 8.87 -4.54 0.60
C CYS A 128 9.57 -5.74 1.25
N LEU A 129 8.96 -6.24 2.33
CA LEU A 129 9.16 -7.61 2.80
C LEU A 129 8.14 -8.50 2.09
N THR A 130 8.59 -9.62 1.53
CA THR A 130 7.73 -10.51 0.74
C THR A 130 8.07 -11.98 0.98
N GLU A 131 7.11 -12.86 0.75
CA GLU A 131 7.31 -14.31 0.86
C GLU A 131 8.26 -14.81 -0.23
N HIS A 132 9.18 -15.69 0.13
CA HIS A 132 9.96 -16.40 -0.87
C HIS A 132 9.00 -17.23 -1.77
N PRO A 133 9.24 -17.26 -3.10
CA PRO A 133 8.47 -18.05 -4.04
C PRO A 133 8.18 -19.51 -3.67
N LEU A 134 9.09 -20.15 -2.92
CA LEU A 134 8.95 -21.53 -2.46
C LEU A 134 8.23 -21.66 -1.11
N SER A 135 8.06 -20.56 -0.38
CA SER A 135 7.43 -20.52 0.95
C SER A 135 5.91 -20.62 0.89
N SER A 136 5.30 -20.25 -0.22
CA SER A 136 3.87 -20.43 -0.49
C SER A 136 3.53 -21.76 -1.16
N ALA A 137 4.52 -22.64 -1.37
CA ALA A 137 4.28 -23.97 -1.91
C ALA A 137 3.61 -24.87 -0.84
N LYS A 138 2.42 -25.38 -1.18
CA LYS A 138 1.59 -26.22 -0.31
C LYS A 138 2.40 -27.36 0.33
N GLY A 139 2.47 -27.40 1.66
CA GLY A 139 3.13 -28.47 2.42
C GLY A 139 4.58 -28.19 2.86
N LYS A 140 5.11 -26.99 2.62
CA LYS A 140 6.40 -26.56 3.21
C LYS A 140 6.15 -25.54 4.32
N SER A 141 6.67 -25.80 5.52
CA SER A 141 6.52 -24.94 6.71
C SER A 141 7.53 -23.79 6.78
N HIS A 142 8.21 -23.48 5.68
CA HIS A 142 9.25 -22.45 5.65
C HIS A 142 8.65 -21.13 5.19
N GLN A 143 8.52 -20.15 6.09
CA GLN A 143 8.17 -18.76 5.76
C GLN A 143 9.45 -17.95 5.55
N ASP A 144 10.28 -18.34 4.58
CA ASP A 144 11.45 -17.55 4.21
C ASP A 144 10.94 -16.21 3.67
N ARG A 145 11.43 -15.13 4.27
CA ARG A 145 11.11 -13.77 3.85
C ARG A 145 12.30 -13.20 3.09
N ILE A 146 12.01 -12.48 2.01
CA ILE A 146 13.01 -11.76 1.24
C ILE A 146 12.66 -10.27 1.23
N VAL A 147 13.70 -9.44 1.26
CA VAL A 147 13.56 -8.01 1.01
C VAL A 147 13.71 -7.78 -0.48
N PHE A 148 12.73 -7.12 -1.08
CA PHE A 148 12.73 -6.75 -2.49
C PHE A 148 12.64 -5.24 -2.62
N GLY A 149 13.38 -4.67 -3.57
CA GLY A 149 13.33 -3.23 -3.83
C GLY A 149 13.54 -2.91 -5.30
N VAL A 150 12.80 -1.92 -5.77
CA VAL A 150 12.88 -1.39 -7.14
C VAL A 150 12.77 0.12 -7.07
N LYS A 151 13.46 0.83 -7.98
CA LYS A 151 13.31 2.28 -8.10
C LYS A 151 11.86 2.65 -8.39
N LEU A 152 11.30 3.59 -7.65
CA LEU A 152 9.92 4.05 -7.82
C LEU A 152 9.70 4.58 -9.24
N SER A 153 10.71 5.20 -9.85
CA SER A 153 10.71 5.66 -11.25
C SER A 153 10.45 4.56 -12.30
N THR A 154 10.41 3.28 -11.91
CA THR A 154 10.03 2.16 -12.79
C THR A 154 8.53 2.11 -13.06
N TYR A 155 7.72 2.84 -12.28
CA TYR A 155 6.26 2.77 -12.26
C TYR A 155 5.58 4.10 -12.62
#